data_AF-A0A1H7P2M9-F1
#
_entry.id   AF-A0A1H7P2M9-F1
#
_cell.length_a   1.000
_cell.length_b   1.000
_cell.length_c   1.000
_cell.angle_alpha   90.00
_cell.angle_beta   90.00
_cell.angle_gamma   90.00
#
_symmetry.space_group_name_H-M   'P 1'
#
loop_
_entity.id
_entity.type
_entity.pdbx_description
1 polymer ?
#
loop_
_entity_poly.entity_id
_entity_poly.type
_entity_poly.pdbx_seq_one_letter_code
_entity_poly.pdbx_strand_id
1 'polypeptide(L)'
;MELLEHHWQAGTHPVSTAGELSSVIDRVLIIAYRKKKKESQRRFWARFGVTQSRGSRFESGAEIPAPVSILLGLYFNKTISDGDLGRAERVLRRPEPTGFISQGQ
;
A
#
# COMPACT_ATOMS: atom_id res chain seq x y z
N MET A 1 -35.89 -4.85 26.65
CA MET A 1 -34.67 -5.50 26.14
C MET A 1 -34.96 -5.89 24.71
N GLU A 2 -34.73 -4.98 23.76
CA GLU A 2 -34.88 -5.25 22.34
C GLU A 2 -33.49 -5.09 21.74
N LEU A 3 -32.95 -6.23 21.28
CA LEU A 3 -31.62 -6.35 20.73
C LEU A 3 -31.57 -5.63 19.38
N LEU A 4 -30.55 -4.80 19.26
CA LEU A 4 -30.15 -4.06 18.08
C LEU A 4 -29.65 -5.06 17.01
N GLU A 5 -30.54 -5.59 16.17
CA GLU A 5 -30.14 -6.36 14.99
C GLU A 5 -29.62 -5.40 13.92
N HIS A 6 -28.34 -5.05 14.01
CA HIS A 6 -27.61 -4.41 12.91
C HIS A 6 -27.38 -5.44 11.80
N HIS A 7 -28.38 -5.61 10.95
CA HIS A 7 -28.26 -6.34 9.70
C HIS A 7 -27.38 -5.54 8.72
N TRP A 8 -26.07 -5.76 8.76
CA TRP A 8 -25.21 -5.39 7.65
C TRP A 8 -25.61 -6.23 6.43
N GLN A 9 -26.42 -5.66 5.53
CA GLN A 9 -26.77 -6.29 4.28
C GLN A 9 -25.57 -6.21 3.33
N ALA A 10 -24.85 -7.32 3.20
CA ALA A 10 -23.87 -7.53 2.15
C ALA A 10 -24.60 -7.62 0.81
N GLY A 11 -24.79 -6.47 0.16
CA GLY A 11 -25.21 -6.41 -1.24
C GLY A 11 -24.23 -7.19 -2.10
N THR A 12 -24.70 -8.28 -2.67
CA THR A 12 -24.09 -9.03 -3.75
C THR A 12 -24.11 -8.17 -5.02
N HIS A 13 -23.08 -7.33 -5.18
CA HIS A 13 -22.72 -6.74 -6.46
C HIS A 13 -21.32 -7.24 -6.86
N PRO A 14 -21.12 -7.70 -8.11
CA PRO A 14 -19.81 -8.13 -8.55
C PRO A 14 -18.86 -6.93 -8.50
N VAL A 15 -17.87 -7.02 -7.61
CA VAL A 15 -16.73 -6.11 -7.52
C VAL A 15 -16.02 -6.14 -8.88
N SER A 16 -16.18 -5.09 -9.67
CA SER A 16 -15.39 -4.84 -10.89
C SER A 16 -14.87 -3.40 -10.99
N THR A 17 -14.86 -2.67 -9.87
CA THR A 17 -14.25 -1.33 -9.80
C THR A 17 -12.73 -1.39 -9.58
N ALA A 18 -12.18 -2.54 -9.17
CA ALA A 18 -10.74 -2.71 -8.98
C ALA A 18 -9.95 -2.65 -10.31
N GLY A 19 -10.57 -3.07 -11.42
CA GLY A 19 -9.97 -3.01 -12.76
C GLY A 19 -9.83 -1.60 -13.31
N GLU A 20 -10.71 -0.68 -12.91
CA GLU A 20 -10.73 0.69 -13.44
C GLU A 20 -9.62 1.56 -12.82
N LEU A 21 -9.35 1.41 -11.52
CA LEU A 21 -8.22 2.11 -10.86
C LEU A 21 -6.86 1.59 -11.33
N SER A 22 -6.78 0.32 -11.74
CA SER A 22 -5.56 -0.26 -12.34
C SER A 22 -5.20 0.37 -13.69
N SER A 23 -6.15 1.04 -14.37
CA SER A 23 -5.92 1.65 -15.69
C SER A 23 -5.20 2.99 -15.64
N VAL A 24 -5.30 3.73 -14.53
CA VAL A 24 -4.74 5.09 -14.43
C VAL A 24 -3.21 5.07 -14.33
N ILE A 25 -2.64 3.98 -13.80
CA ILE A 25 -1.20 3.77 -13.73
C ILE A 25 -0.85 2.40 -14.27
N ASP A 26 -0.49 2.37 -15.55
CA ASP A 26 -0.04 1.16 -16.22
C ASP A 26 1.31 0.70 -15.62
N ARG A 27 1.44 -0.62 -15.43
CA ARG A 27 2.70 -1.33 -15.18
C ARG A 27 3.85 -0.83 -16.07
N VAL A 28 3.60 -0.53 -17.34
CA VAL A 28 4.61 0.01 -18.26
C VAL A 28 5.18 1.33 -17.74
N LEU A 29 4.32 2.24 -17.26
CA LEU A 29 4.71 3.51 -16.67
C LEU A 29 5.48 3.32 -15.37
N ILE A 30 5.05 2.40 -14.51
CA ILE A 30 5.75 2.06 -13.25
C ILE A 30 7.18 1.59 -13.54
N ILE A 31 7.34 0.63 -14.45
CA ILE A 31 8.65 0.07 -14.82
C ILE A 31 9.54 1.13 -15.45
N ALA A 32 9.00 1.93 -16.39
CA ALA A 32 9.74 2.98 -17.06
C ALA A 32 10.23 4.04 -16.07
N TYR A 33 9.37 4.47 -15.13
CA TYR A 33 9.74 5.43 -14.09
C TYR A 33 10.85 4.89 -13.19
N ARG A 34 10.71 3.66 -12.68
CA ARG A 34 11.74 3.03 -11.84
C ARG A 34 13.09 2.95 -12.58
N LYS A 35 13.08 2.50 -13.83
CA LYS A 35 14.29 2.40 -14.67
C LYS A 35 14.90 3.78 -14.91
N LYS A 36 14.09 4.81 -15.19
CA LYS A 36 14.55 6.20 -15.35
C LYS A 36 15.22 6.74 -14.07
N LYS A 37 14.71 6.37 -12.90
CA LYS A 37 15.32 6.69 -11.59
C LYS A 37 16.54 5.82 -11.25
N LYS A 38 16.87 4.82 -12.07
CA LYS A 38 17.95 3.84 -11.85
C LYS A 38 17.84 3.11 -10.52
N GLU A 39 16.63 2.71 -10.16
CA GLU A 39 16.36 2.03 -8.89
C GLU A 39 16.16 0.53 -9.08
N SER A 40 16.68 -0.25 -8.14
CA SER A 40 16.34 -1.68 -8.05
C SER A 40 14.87 -1.85 -7.66
N GLN A 41 14.30 -3.01 -8.00
CA GLN A 41 12.95 -3.38 -7.56
C GLN A 41 12.82 -3.27 -6.04
N ARG A 42 13.80 -3.79 -5.28
CA ARG A 42 13.82 -3.68 -3.82
C ARG A 42 13.67 -2.22 -3.36
N ARG A 43 14.48 -1.31 -3.91
CA ARG A 43 14.47 0.10 -3.50
C ARG A 43 13.16 0.78 -3.86
N PHE A 44 12.65 0.53 -5.06
CA PHE A 44 11.41 1.14 -5.53
C PHE A 44 10.19 0.69 -4.73
N TRP A 45 10.00 -0.64 -4.63
CA TRP A 45 8.83 -1.25 -4.04
C TRP A 45 8.79 -1.13 -2.51
N ALA A 46 9.95 -1.03 -1.85
CA ALA A 46 10.01 -0.84 -0.40
C ALA A 46 9.26 0.41 0.08
N ARG A 47 9.19 1.48 -0.74
CA ARG A 47 8.43 2.70 -0.42
C ARG A 47 6.95 2.44 -0.15
N PHE A 48 6.40 1.42 -0.81
CA PHE A 48 4.99 1.06 -0.77
C PHE A 48 4.75 -0.16 0.14
N GLY A 49 5.73 -0.52 0.98
CA GLY A 49 5.65 -1.70 1.84
C GLY A 49 5.74 -3.03 1.08
N VAL A 50 6.21 -3.01 -0.17
CA VAL A 50 6.25 -4.19 -1.04
C VAL A 50 7.66 -4.78 -1.07
N THR A 51 7.77 -6.09 -0.83
CA THR A 51 9.05 -6.81 -0.93
C THR A 51 9.54 -6.90 -2.37
N GLN A 52 10.85 -7.11 -2.57
CA GLN A 52 11.42 -7.22 -3.92
C GLN A 52 10.77 -8.34 -4.75
N SER A 53 10.54 -9.51 -4.16
CA SER A 53 9.93 -10.65 -4.87
C SER A 53 8.48 -10.37 -5.27
N ARG A 54 7.68 -9.71 -4.42
CA ARG A 54 6.33 -9.26 -4.76
C ARG A 54 6.34 -8.19 -5.86
N GLY A 55 7.22 -7.20 -5.74
CA GLY A 55 7.41 -6.17 -6.76
C GLY A 55 7.80 -6.73 -8.13
N SER A 56 8.65 -7.76 -8.16
CA SER A 56 9.01 -8.46 -9.40
C SER A 56 7.79 -9.10 -10.08
N ARG A 57 6.87 -9.69 -9.29
CA ARG A 57 5.63 -10.26 -9.82
C ARG A 57 4.71 -9.20 -10.39
N PHE A 58 4.55 -8.06 -9.72
CA PHE A 58 3.79 -6.93 -10.24
C PHE A 58 4.37 -6.42 -11.56
N GLU A 59 5.70 -6.25 -11.61
CA GLU A 59 6.41 -5.90 -12.84
C GLU A 59 6.39 -7.00 -13.90
N SER A 60 5.85 -8.19 -13.61
CA SER A 60 5.66 -9.29 -14.56
C SER A 60 4.19 -9.50 -14.95
N GLY A 61 3.27 -8.69 -14.44
CA GLY A 61 1.84 -8.73 -14.77
C GLY A 61 0.96 -9.37 -13.71
N ALA A 62 1.47 -9.67 -12.52
CA ALA A 62 0.61 -10.04 -11.40
C ALA A 62 -0.23 -8.82 -10.95
N GLU A 63 -1.44 -9.10 -10.48
CA GLU A 63 -2.34 -8.09 -9.93
C GLU A 63 -1.70 -7.33 -8.76
N ILE A 64 -1.83 -6.00 -8.80
CA ILE A 64 -1.38 -5.11 -7.73
C ILE A 64 -2.56 -4.90 -6.78
N PRO A 65 -2.43 -5.24 -5.48
CA PRO A 65 -3.50 -5.04 -4.51
C PRO A 65 -3.94 -3.58 -4.44
N ALA A 66 -5.25 -3.35 -4.28
CA ALA A 66 -5.85 -2.02 -4.27
C ALA A 66 -5.14 -0.99 -3.36
N PRO A 67 -4.68 -1.33 -2.13
CA PRO A 67 -3.94 -0.37 -1.30
C PRO A 67 -2.64 0.12 -1.95
N VAL A 68 -1.92 -0.77 -2.64
CA VAL A 68 -0.67 -0.42 -3.33
C VAL A 68 -0.98 0.44 -4.56
N SER A 69 -2.04 0.12 -5.31
CA SER A 69 -2.49 0.91 -6.47
C SER A 69 -2.89 2.33 -6.08
N ILE A 70 -3.58 2.51 -4.96
CA ILE A 70 -3.93 3.84 -4.43
C ILE A 70 -2.65 4.65 -4.11
N LEU A 71 -1.69 4.06 -3.42
CA LEU A 71 -0.43 4.74 -3.07
C LEU A 71 0.38 5.11 -4.31
N LEU A 72 0.44 4.22 -5.32
CA LEU A 72 1.06 4.53 -6.61
C LEU A 72 0.36 5.71 -7.28
N GLY A 73 -0.97 5.70 -7.32
CA GLY A 73 -1.81 6.80 -7.82
C GLY A 73 -1.43 8.14 -7.21
N LEU A 74 -1.43 8.22 -5.88
CA LEU A 74 -1.07 9.43 -5.13
C LEU A 74 0.37 9.87 -5.40
N TYR A 75 1.30 8.93 -5.52
CA TYR A 75 2.72 9.22 -5.71
C TYR A 75 3.03 9.78 -7.11
N PHE A 76 2.44 9.19 -8.14
CA PHE A 76 2.63 9.64 -9.52
C PHE A 76 1.91 10.96 -9.80
N ASN A 77 0.76 11.20 -9.16
CA ASN A 77 0.05 12.48 -9.20
C ASN A 77 0.69 13.56 -8.32
N LYS A 78 1.81 13.27 -7.65
CA LYS A 78 2.54 14.20 -6.76
C LYS A 78 1.73 14.68 -5.55
N THR A 79 0.67 13.97 -5.19
CA THR A 79 -0.07 14.19 -3.94
C THR A 79 0.74 13.78 -2.72
N ILE A 80 1.56 12.72 -2.86
CA ILE A 80 2.51 12.27 -1.84
C ILE A 80 3.91 12.11 -2.44
N SER A 81 4.93 12.23 -1.58
CA SER A 81 6.35 12.16 -1.90
C SER A 81 7.07 11.06 -1.11
N ASP A 82 8.34 10.82 -1.42
CA ASP A 82 9.20 9.90 -0.65
C ASP A 82 9.25 10.29 0.84
N GLY A 83 9.18 11.59 1.15
CA GLY A 83 9.18 12.09 2.52
C GLY A 83 7.90 11.76 3.28
N ASP A 84 6.75 11.72 2.60
CA ASP A 84 5.46 11.39 3.20
C ASP A 84 5.39 9.89 3.52
N LEU A 85 5.82 9.05 2.57
CA LEU A 85 5.92 7.60 2.75
C LEU A 85 6.91 7.23 3.86
N GLY A 86 8.05 7.91 3.94
CA GLY A 86 9.03 7.70 5.02
C GLY A 86 8.51 8.11 6.41
N ARG A 87 7.68 9.16 6.51
CA ARG A 87 7.01 9.50 7.77
C ARG A 87 5.99 8.45 8.17
N ALA A 88 5.18 7.97 7.22
CA ALA A 88 4.20 6.91 7.47
C ALA A 88 4.88 5.62 7.94
N GLU A 89 5.99 5.22 7.32
CA GLU A 89 6.75 4.04 7.74
C GLU A 89 7.25 4.14 9.20
N ARG A 90 7.73 5.32 9.61
CA ARG A 90 8.19 5.52 11.01
C ARG A 90 7.05 5.41 12.03
N VAL A 91 5.85 5.82 11.67
CA VAL A 91 4.67 5.65 12.54
C VAL A 91 4.37 4.16 12.71
N LEU A 92 4.42 3.38 11.62
CA LEU A 92 4.17 1.94 11.64
C LEU A 92 5.26 1.13 12.35
N ARG A 93 6.52 1.61 12.30
CA ARG A 93 7.68 0.94 12.92
C ARG A 93 7.92 1.33 14.36
N ARG A 94 7.22 2.33 14.93
CA ARG A 94 7.35 2.63 16.35
C ARG A 94 6.93 1.39 17.12
N PRO A 95 7.82 0.75 17.90
CA PRO A 95 7.35 -0.16 18.92
C PRO A 95 6.46 0.67 19.84
N GLU A 96 5.27 0.17 20.17
CA GLU A 96 4.57 0.63 21.38
C GLU A 96 5.63 0.74 22.48
N PRO A 97 5.70 1.84 23.25
CA PRO A 97 6.60 1.88 24.38
C PRO A 97 6.15 0.73 25.27
N THR A 98 6.89 -0.38 25.25
CA THR A 98 6.71 -1.50 26.16
C THR A 98 6.78 -0.84 27.53
N GLY A 99 5.62 -0.70 28.15
CA GLY A 99 5.47 0.02 29.39
C GLY A 99 6.52 -0.48 30.35
N PHE A 100 7.31 0.44 30.88
CA PHE A 100 8.17 0.19 32.02
C PHE A 100 7.30 -0.43 33.12
N ILE A 101 7.30 -1.76 33.23
CA ILE A 101 6.82 -2.42 34.43
C ILE A 101 7.89 -2.13 35.47
N SER A 102 7.50 -1.22 36.35
CA SER A 102 8.21 -0.71 37.50
C SER A 102 8.90 -1.84 38.26
N GLN A 103 10.18 -1.62 38.60
CA GLN A 103 10.78 -2.34 39.71
C GLN A 103 9.96 -2.08 40.96
N GLY A 104 9.39 -3.14 41.50
CA GLY A 104 8.70 -3.13 42.78
C GLY A 104 8.54 -4.56 43.25
N GLN A 105 9.57 -5.12 43.89
CA GLN A 105 9.60 -5.51 45.31
C GLN A 105 10.77 -6.49 45.56
#